data_AF-A0A2W1P4N9-F1
#
_entry.id   AF-A0A2W1P4N9-F1
#
_cell.length_a   1.000
_cell.length_b   1.000
_cell.length_c   1.000
_cell.angle_alpha   90.00
_cell.angle_beta   90.00
_cell.angle_gamma   90.00
#
_symmetry.space_group_name_H-M   'P 1'
#
loop_
_entity.id
_entity.type
_entity.pdbx_description
1 polymer ?
#
loop_
_entity_poly.entity_id
_entity_poly.type
_entity_poly.pdbx_seq_one_letter_code
_entity_poly.pdbx_strand_id
1 'polypeptide(L)'
;MMTNDAFARAQLVAVSKSLIKMNQHPSGGYAACPLFSHYAYSWLRDGSFIAYSMDITGETDSADKFHRWVNGLLLRQRERVNKLLDKHERGEWIEQHEFLHTRYQLDGRDDADSAWGQFQLDGYGVWLWAVAEHCRTLRMTALPDLYRESVDLIVRYLCAFWQRPNFDCWEERGEQVHPSTLASIYGGLSSIQPLIADGRLGEICSAIREFILDYAVHPTGGHIVKSIRPTSNDERYEIAFDGVDGSLLWLCEPFNLLSADHPAMAATIARIQQDLKSSDGGLRRYLSDEYYGGGEWTLLAAWYGWTSLRTGAMDEARLALAWVMEQADSLGRLPEQVPHTQMDSQLYERWLQNWGPPATPLLWSHAMFLVLNSQLHG
;
A
#
# COMPACT_ATOMS: atom_id res chain seq x y z
N MET A 1 7.50 -16.15 33.38
CA MET A 1 6.28 -15.32 33.40
C MET A 1 6.42 -14.28 32.30
N MET A 2 5.46 -14.20 31.37
CA MET A 2 5.42 -13.09 30.40
C MET A 2 5.14 -11.79 31.15
N THR A 3 5.75 -10.68 30.74
CA THR A 3 5.38 -9.35 31.21
C THR A 3 3.94 -9.02 30.76
N ASN A 4 3.25 -8.10 31.44
CA ASN A 4 1.90 -7.69 31.05
C ASN A 4 1.85 -7.22 29.58
N ASP A 5 2.87 -6.49 29.14
CA ASP A 5 3.00 -6.04 27.74
C ASP A 5 3.14 -7.19 26.75
N ALA A 6 3.95 -8.21 27.08
CA ALA A 6 4.12 -9.38 26.22
C ALA A 6 2.82 -10.19 26.11
N PHE A 7 2.03 -10.25 27.19
CA PHE A 7 0.71 -10.88 27.19
C PHE A 7 -0.30 -10.10 26.34
N ALA A 8 -0.42 -8.78 26.54
CA ALA A 8 -1.30 -7.91 25.76
C ALA A 8 -0.97 -7.97 24.26
N ARG A 9 0.33 -7.96 23.91
CA ARG A 9 0.80 -8.10 22.53
C ARG A 9 0.41 -9.45 21.93
N ALA A 10 0.64 -10.57 22.65
CA ALA A 10 0.27 -11.89 22.17
C ALA A 10 -1.24 -12.03 21.95
N GLN A 11 -2.05 -11.42 22.83
CA GLN A 11 -3.50 -11.36 22.68
C GLN A 11 -3.90 -10.57 21.43
N LEU A 12 -3.32 -9.38 21.20
CA LEU A 12 -3.63 -8.58 20.01
C LEU A 12 -3.17 -9.27 18.70
N VAL A 13 -2.07 -10.03 18.72
CA VAL A 13 -1.67 -10.88 17.58
C VAL A 13 -2.74 -11.93 17.27
N ALA A 14 -3.23 -12.65 18.29
CA ALA A 14 -4.26 -13.67 18.10
C ALA A 14 -5.60 -13.07 17.60
N VAL A 15 -5.99 -11.92 18.16
CA VAL A 15 -7.21 -11.19 17.74
C VAL A 15 -7.07 -10.68 16.31
N SER A 16 -5.94 -10.07 15.95
CA SER A 16 -5.70 -9.54 14.60
C SER A 16 -5.80 -10.63 13.54
N LYS A 17 -5.15 -11.78 13.75
CA LYS A 17 -5.26 -12.94 12.84
C LYS A 17 -6.70 -13.45 12.74
N SER A 18 -7.42 -13.48 13.86
CA SER A 18 -8.81 -13.95 13.90
C SER A 18 -9.74 -13.00 13.14
N LEU A 19 -9.61 -11.69 13.35
CA LEU A 19 -10.39 -10.67 12.64
C LEU A 19 -10.13 -10.71 11.14
N ILE A 20 -8.88 -10.84 10.70
CA ILE A 20 -8.55 -10.99 9.28
C ILE A 20 -9.22 -12.23 8.69
N LYS A 21 -9.10 -13.40 9.33
CA LYS A 21 -9.69 -14.66 8.83
C LYS A 21 -11.22 -14.64 8.82
N MET A 22 -11.84 -14.06 9.84
CA MET A 22 -13.31 -13.96 9.91
C MET A 22 -13.89 -13.04 8.84
N ASN A 23 -13.09 -12.09 8.34
CA ASN A 23 -13.49 -11.14 7.31
C ASN A 23 -12.79 -11.40 5.96
N GLN A 24 -12.24 -12.61 5.79
CA GLN A 24 -11.86 -13.14 4.49
C GLN A 24 -13.07 -13.85 3.88
N HIS A 25 -13.51 -13.41 2.71
CA HIS A 25 -14.60 -14.04 1.99
C HIS A 25 -14.21 -15.47 1.59
N PRO A 26 -15.15 -16.45 1.51
CA PRO A 26 -14.83 -17.82 1.14
C PRO A 26 -14.11 -17.99 -0.21
N SER A 27 -14.27 -17.03 -1.15
CA SER A 27 -13.54 -17.02 -2.42
C SER A 27 -12.09 -16.52 -2.29
N GLY A 28 -11.73 -15.86 -1.18
CA GLY A 28 -10.36 -15.46 -0.82
C GLY A 28 -10.13 -13.96 -0.62
N GLY A 29 -11.03 -13.09 -1.10
CA GLY A 29 -10.89 -11.63 -0.95
C GLY A 29 -11.00 -11.19 0.52
N TYR A 30 -10.08 -10.32 0.96
CA TYR A 30 -10.15 -9.67 2.27
C TYR A 30 -10.99 -8.39 2.17
N ALA A 31 -11.94 -8.18 3.08
CA ALA A 31 -12.61 -6.89 3.18
C ALA A 31 -11.65 -5.83 3.73
N ALA A 32 -11.71 -4.59 3.24
CA ALA A 32 -10.93 -3.50 3.83
C ALA A 32 -11.43 -3.19 5.26
N CYS A 33 -12.74 -2.98 5.42
CA CYS A 33 -13.40 -2.88 6.72
C CYS A 33 -14.83 -3.45 6.66
N PRO A 34 -15.16 -4.49 7.45
CA PRO A 34 -16.47 -5.14 7.41
C PRO A 34 -17.60 -4.30 8.05
N LEU A 35 -17.26 -3.35 8.93
CA LEU A 35 -18.22 -2.53 9.67
C LEU A 35 -18.39 -1.12 9.09
N PHE A 36 -17.79 -0.86 7.94
CA PHE A 36 -17.90 0.41 7.22
C PHE A 36 -18.37 0.14 5.80
N SER A 37 -19.61 0.54 5.48
CA SER A 37 -20.30 0.13 4.25
C SER A 37 -19.54 0.47 2.97
N HIS A 38 -18.82 1.60 2.95
CA HIS A 38 -18.01 2.01 1.81
C HIS A 38 -16.78 1.12 1.59
N TYR A 39 -16.34 0.38 2.62
CA TYR A 39 -15.13 -0.47 2.63
C TYR A 39 -15.45 -1.98 2.69
N ALA A 40 -16.70 -2.37 2.43
CA ALA A 40 -17.13 -3.77 2.31
C ALA A 40 -16.67 -4.43 0.98
N TYR A 41 -15.50 -4.02 0.46
CA TYR A 41 -14.89 -4.43 -0.80
C TYR A 41 -13.45 -4.87 -0.53
N SER A 42 -12.82 -5.46 -1.54
CA SER A 42 -11.40 -5.83 -1.50
C SER A 42 -10.58 -4.96 -2.43
N TRP A 43 -9.56 -4.30 -1.88
CA TRP A 43 -8.53 -3.60 -2.63
C TRP A 43 -7.32 -4.53 -2.79
N LEU A 44 -6.69 -4.52 -3.96
CA LEU A 44 -5.47 -5.30 -4.17
C LEU A 44 -4.35 -4.82 -3.24
N ARG A 45 -4.23 -3.51 -3.02
CA ARG A 45 -3.24 -2.90 -2.11
C ARG A 45 -3.40 -3.46 -0.69
N ASP A 46 -4.54 -3.22 -0.06
CA ASP A 46 -4.84 -3.63 1.30
C ASP A 46 -4.71 -5.14 1.45
N GLY A 47 -5.37 -5.88 0.55
CA GLY A 47 -5.39 -7.34 0.56
C GLY A 47 -4.00 -7.96 0.41
N SER A 48 -3.10 -7.33 -0.34
CA SER A 48 -1.73 -7.82 -0.53
C SER A 48 -0.86 -7.62 0.71
N PHE A 49 -0.97 -6.47 1.40
CA PHE A 49 -0.31 -6.29 2.69
C PHE A 49 -0.91 -7.18 3.79
N ILE A 50 -2.23 -7.40 3.76
CA ILE A 50 -2.89 -8.39 4.62
C ILE A 50 -2.34 -9.79 4.36
N ALA A 51 -2.30 -10.24 3.10
CA ALA A 51 -1.76 -11.55 2.72
C ALA A 51 -0.30 -11.73 3.20
N TYR A 52 0.56 -10.73 2.97
CA TYR A 52 1.93 -10.74 3.48
C TYR A 52 1.99 -10.89 5.01
N SER A 53 1.16 -10.15 5.75
CA SER A 53 1.10 -10.26 7.21
C SER A 53 0.66 -11.65 7.67
N MET A 54 -0.23 -12.30 6.91
CA MET A 54 -0.71 -13.65 7.19
C MET A 54 0.39 -14.69 6.91
N ASP A 55 1.14 -14.53 5.81
CA ASP A 55 2.29 -15.38 5.50
C ASP A 55 3.36 -15.36 6.58
N ILE A 56 3.89 -14.18 6.93
CA ILE A 56 5.00 -14.06 7.89
C ILE A 56 4.59 -14.43 9.31
N THR A 57 3.28 -14.53 9.58
CA THR A 57 2.76 -14.98 10.86
C THR A 57 2.24 -16.42 10.84
N GLY A 58 2.49 -17.17 9.76
CA GLY A 58 2.24 -18.62 9.66
C GLY A 58 0.81 -19.01 9.25
N GLU A 59 -0.01 -18.05 8.83
CA GLU A 59 -1.36 -18.27 8.31
C GLU A 59 -1.37 -18.33 6.76
N THR A 60 -0.41 -19.07 6.19
CA THR A 60 -0.12 -19.13 4.75
C THR A 60 -1.32 -19.60 3.91
N ASP A 61 -2.20 -20.44 4.47
CA ASP A 61 -3.42 -20.87 3.79
C ASP A 61 -4.41 -19.72 3.56
N SER A 62 -4.42 -18.73 4.46
CA SER A 62 -5.22 -17.52 4.29
C SER A 62 -4.65 -16.66 3.16
N ALA A 63 -3.33 -16.49 3.13
CA ALA A 63 -2.63 -15.75 2.08
C ALA A 63 -2.80 -16.42 0.70
N ASP A 64 -2.60 -17.74 0.59
CA ASP A 64 -2.79 -18.50 -0.66
C ASP A 64 -4.21 -18.32 -1.22
N LYS A 65 -5.24 -18.36 -0.37
CA LYS A 65 -6.63 -18.09 -0.79
C LYS A 65 -6.77 -16.70 -1.42
N PHE A 66 -6.14 -15.67 -0.84
CA PHE A 66 -6.15 -14.33 -1.43
C PHE A 66 -5.43 -14.29 -2.78
N HIS A 67 -4.24 -14.90 -2.90
CA HIS A 67 -3.52 -14.92 -4.19
C HIS A 67 -4.30 -15.67 -5.27
N ARG A 68 -5.00 -16.76 -4.93
CA ARG A 68 -5.91 -17.46 -5.85
C ARG A 68 -7.11 -16.62 -6.26
N TRP A 69 -7.64 -15.84 -5.32
CA TRP A 69 -8.72 -14.90 -5.59
C TRP A 69 -8.28 -13.81 -6.58
N VAL A 70 -7.12 -13.18 -6.36
CA VAL A 70 -6.57 -12.17 -7.27
C VAL A 70 -6.27 -12.80 -8.64
N ASN A 71 -5.70 -14.00 -8.68
CA ASN A 71 -5.47 -14.73 -9.92
C ASN A 71 -6.76 -14.88 -10.75
N GLY A 72 -7.83 -15.40 -10.13
CA GLY A 72 -9.11 -15.56 -10.82
C GLY A 72 -9.72 -14.24 -11.28
N LEU A 73 -9.56 -13.17 -10.51
CA LEU A 73 -9.98 -11.81 -10.86
C LEU A 73 -9.23 -11.29 -12.07
N LEU A 74 -7.89 -11.36 -12.07
CA LEU A 74 -7.06 -10.84 -13.16
C LEU A 74 -7.29 -11.58 -14.47
N LEU A 75 -7.49 -12.90 -14.42
CA LEU A 75 -7.81 -13.69 -15.61
C LEU A 75 -9.16 -13.31 -16.25
N ARG A 76 -10.13 -12.83 -15.46
CA ARG A 76 -11.38 -12.25 -15.99
C ARG A 76 -11.15 -10.90 -16.68
N GLN A 77 -10.11 -10.17 -16.31
CA GLN A 77 -9.76 -8.86 -16.87
C GLN A 77 -8.80 -8.93 -18.05
N ARG A 78 -8.37 -10.12 -18.46
CA ARG A 78 -7.40 -10.35 -19.55
C ARG A 78 -7.76 -9.63 -20.86
N GLU A 79 -9.00 -9.73 -21.31
CA GLU A 79 -9.43 -9.06 -22.55
C GLU A 79 -9.33 -7.53 -22.44
N ARG A 80 -9.69 -6.97 -21.27
CA ARG A 80 -9.58 -5.54 -20.99
C ARG A 80 -8.12 -5.09 -21.02
N VAL A 81 -7.22 -5.83 -20.35
CA VAL A 81 -5.78 -5.53 -20.35
C VAL A 81 -5.19 -5.63 -21.76
N ASN A 82 -5.48 -6.69 -22.51
CA ASN A 82 -4.98 -6.85 -23.87
C ASN A 82 -5.43 -5.68 -24.78
N LYS A 83 -6.70 -5.27 -24.68
CA LYS A 83 -7.20 -4.09 -25.41
C LYS A 83 -6.45 -2.81 -25.04
N LEU A 84 -6.13 -2.61 -23.76
CA LEU A 84 -5.36 -1.44 -23.31
C LEU A 84 -3.94 -1.46 -23.87
N LEU A 85 -3.27 -2.62 -23.82
CA LEU A 85 -1.93 -2.80 -24.39
C LEU A 85 -1.93 -2.53 -25.91
N ASP A 86 -2.90 -3.06 -26.64
CA ASP A 86 -3.05 -2.84 -28.07
C ASP A 86 -3.26 -1.35 -28.40
N LYS A 87 -4.03 -0.61 -27.60
CA LYS A 87 -4.20 0.84 -27.74
C LYS A 87 -2.89 1.59 -27.49
N HIS A 88 -2.17 1.21 -26.43
CA HIS A 88 -0.90 1.81 -26.06
C HIS A 88 0.15 1.64 -27.17
N GLU A 89 0.26 0.44 -27.76
CA GLU A 89 1.16 0.16 -28.88
C GLU A 89 0.86 1.00 -30.13
N ARG A 90 -0.42 1.36 -30.35
CA ARG A 90 -0.85 2.24 -31.44
C ARG A 90 -0.74 3.73 -31.12
N GLY A 91 -0.30 4.10 -29.91
CA GLY A 91 -0.25 5.49 -29.45
C GLY A 91 -1.65 6.12 -29.31
N GLU A 92 -2.68 5.31 -29.11
CA GLU A 92 -4.04 5.81 -28.94
C GLU A 92 -4.25 6.40 -27.55
N TRP A 93 -5.09 7.42 -27.46
CA TRP A 93 -5.55 7.93 -26.18
C TRP A 93 -6.40 6.87 -25.46
N ILE A 94 -6.13 6.70 -24.16
CA ILE A 94 -6.84 5.78 -23.28
C ILE A 94 -7.46 6.57 -22.14
N GLU A 95 -8.78 6.53 -22.04
CA GLU A 95 -9.49 7.23 -20.97
C GLU A 95 -9.27 6.53 -19.62
N GLN A 96 -9.24 7.29 -18.52
CA GLN A 96 -8.98 6.72 -17.19
C GLN A 96 -9.97 5.61 -16.82
N HIS A 97 -11.24 5.75 -17.18
CA HIS A 97 -12.27 4.74 -16.92
C HIS A 97 -12.08 3.43 -17.70
N GLU A 98 -11.22 3.40 -18.72
CA GLU A 98 -10.92 2.16 -19.45
C GLU A 98 -9.93 1.27 -18.71
N PHE A 99 -9.10 1.84 -17.83
CA PHE A 99 -8.12 1.10 -17.05
C PHE A 99 -8.77 0.21 -15.98
N LEU A 100 -8.02 -0.75 -15.45
CA LEU A 100 -8.53 -1.62 -14.40
C LEU A 100 -8.91 -0.84 -13.14
N HIS A 101 -9.95 -1.28 -12.45
CA HIS A 101 -10.44 -0.64 -11.24
C HIS A 101 -9.52 -0.87 -10.04
N THR A 102 -9.68 -0.03 -9.04
CA THR A 102 -8.93 -0.07 -7.77
C THR A 102 -9.43 -1.14 -6.79
N ARG A 103 -10.75 -1.34 -6.74
CA ARG A 103 -11.43 -2.22 -5.78
C ARG A 103 -12.36 -3.18 -6.48
N TYR A 104 -12.67 -4.27 -5.78
CA TYR A 104 -13.48 -5.36 -6.29
C TYR A 104 -14.45 -5.89 -5.25
N GLN A 105 -15.54 -6.49 -5.72
CA GLN A 105 -16.46 -7.23 -4.86
C GLN A 105 -15.70 -8.37 -4.17
N LEU A 106 -16.09 -8.72 -2.94
CA LEU A 106 -15.40 -9.76 -2.16
C LEU A 106 -15.40 -11.14 -2.86
N ASP A 107 -16.39 -11.40 -3.71
CA ASP A 107 -16.47 -12.61 -4.54
C ASP A 107 -15.57 -12.57 -5.80
N GLY A 108 -14.91 -11.43 -6.05
CA GLY A 108 -14.00 -11.19 -7.16
C GLY A 108 -14.66 -10.63 -8.41
N ARG A 109 -15.95 -10.31 -8.38
CA ARG A 109 -16.60 -9.55 -9.47
C ARG A 109 -16.06 -8.13 -9.52
N ASP A 110 -16.06 -7.59 -10.74
CA ASP A 110 -15.71 -6.19 -10.97
C ASP A 110 -16.76 -5.26 -10.36
N ASP A 111 -16.33 -4.10 -9.87
CA ASP A 111 -17.22 -3.04 -9.36
C ASP A 111 -17.67 -2.12 -10.50
N ALA A 112 -18.12 -2.72 -11.62
CA ALA A 112 -18.28 -2.04 -12.91
C ALA A 112 -19.34 -0.93 -12.94
N ASP A 113 -20.30 -0.95 -12.01
CA ASP A 113 -21.37 0.04 -11.92
C ASP A 113 -21.07 1.17 -10.92
N SER A 114 -19.87 1.17 -10.33
CA SER A 114 -19.50 2.11 -9.28
C SER A 114 -18.84 3.37 -9.84
N ALA A 115 -19.32 4.53 -9.39
CA ALA A 115 -18.64 5.80 -9.62
C ALA A 115 -17.25 5.88 -8.92
N TRP A 116 -16.92 4.89 -8.09
CA TRP A 116 -15.67 4.71 -7.35
C TRP A 116 -14.58 4.00 -8.17
N GLY A 117 -14.71 3.95 -9.50
CA GLY A 117 -13.77 3.31 -10.43
C GLY A 117 -12.47 4.07 -10.62
N GLN A 118 -11.83 4.51 -9.52
CA GLN A 118 -10.56 5.24 -9.58
C GLN A 118 -9.51 4.35 -10.24
N PHE A 119 -8.78 4.91 -11.21
CA PHE A 119 -7.66 4.24 -11.83
C PHE A 119 -6.44 4.36 -10.90
N GLN A 120 -5.95 3.22 -10.40
CA GLN A 120 -4.75 3.14 -9.58
C GLN A 120 -3.86 1.99 -10.05
N LEU A 121 -2.54 2.22 -10.04
CA LEU A 121 -1.57 1.21 -10.46
C LEU A 121 -0.90 0.49 -9.29
N ASP A 122 -0.90 1.09 -8.09
CA ASP A 122 -0.10 0.61 -6.96
C ASP A 122 -0.52 -0.80 -6.53
N GLY A 123 -1.82 -1.07 -6.40
CA GLY A 123 -2.32 -2.36 -5.92
C GLY A 123 -1.83 -3.57 -6.73
N TYR A 124 -1.63 -3.40 -8.04
CA TYR A 124 -1.07 -4.44 -8.91
C TYR A 124 0.42 -4.68 -8.63
N GLY A 125 1.18 -3.60 -8.40
CA GLY A 125 2.58 -3.69 -7.98
C GLY A 125 2.73 -4.34 -6.60
N VAL A 126 1.90 -3.94 -5.64
CA VAL A 126 1.86 -4.54 -4.29
C VAL A 126 1.52 -6.04 -4.39
N TRP A 127 0.59 -6.45 -5.25
CA TRP A 127 0.24 -7.86 -5.42
C TRP A 127 1.38 -8.70 -5.99
N LEU A 128 2.10 -8.20 -7.01
CA LEU A 128 3.28 -8.87 -7.55
C LEU A 128 4.36 -9.05 -6.47
N TRP A 129 4.55 -8.04 -5.63
CA TRP A 129 5.46 -8.14 -4.49
C TRP A 129 4.97 -9.20 -3.49
N ALA A 130 3.70 -9.15 -3.10
CA ALA A 130 3.14 -10.07 -2.11
C ALA A 130 3.16 -11.54 -2.58
N VAL A 131 2.87 -11.83 -3.86
CA VAL A 131 2.96 -13.21 -4.38
C VAL A 131 4.42 -13.71 -4.42
N ALA A 132 5.38 -12.82 -4.66
CA ALA A 132 6.80 -13.16 -4.57
C ALA A 132 7.23 -13.43 -3.11
N GLU A 133 6.76 -12.63 -2.14
CA GLU A 133 6.94 -12.90 -0.71
C GLU A 133 6.28 -14.22 -0.27
N HIS A 134 5.10 -14.54 -0.80
CA HIS A 134 4.42 -15.81 -0.54
C HIS A 134 5.26 -16.99 -1.03
N CYS A 135 5.79 -16.90 -2.26
CA CYS A 135 6.72 -17.89 -2.80
C CYS A 135 7.97 -18.03 -1.92
N ARG A 136 8.54 -16.91 -1.44
CA ARG A 136 9.71 -16.92 -0.55
C ARG A 136 9.39 -17.60 0.80
N THR A 137 8.24 -17.28 1.40
CA THR A 137 7.76 -17.88 2.65
C THR A 137 7.62 -19.40 2.52
N LEU A 138 7.07 -19.85 1.39
CA LEU A 138 6.93 -21.28 1.05
C LEU A 138 8.22 -21.91 0.48
N ARG A 139 9.33 -21.15 0.39
CA ARG A 139 10.63 -21.60 -0.14
C ARG A 139 10.55 -22.13 -1.57
N MET A 140 9.64 -21.58 -2.37
CA MET A 140 9.51 -21.88 -3.78
C MET A 140 10.63 -21.20 -4.58
N THR A 141 11.22 -21.92 -5.53
CA THR A 141 12.29 -21.41 -6.40
C THR A 141 11.79 -20.95 -7.76
N ALA A 142 10.49 -21.08 -8.03
CA ALA A 142 9.85 -20.68 -9.26
C ALA A 142 8.39 -20.30 -8.97
N LEU A 143 7.83 -19.43 -9.82
CA LEU A 143 6.41 -19.10 -9.75
C LEU A 143 5.55 -20.34 -10.04
N PRO A 144 4.56 -20.69 -9.19
CA PRO A 144 3.59 -21.73 -9.51
C PRO A 144 2.87 -21.47 -10.83
N ASP A 145 2.70 -22.52 -11.64
CA ASP A 145 2.04 -22.40 -12.95
C ASP A 145 0.62 -21.80 -12.85
N LEU A 146 -0.04 -21.98 -11.70
CA LEU A 146 -1.34 -21.39 -11.40
C LEU A 146 -1.36 -19.86 -11.55
N TYR A 147 -0.26 -19.17 -11.22
CA TYR A 147 -0.16 -17.71 -11.24
C TYR A 147 0.54 -17.17 -12.49
N ARG A 148 1.13 -18.04 -13.32
CA ARG A 148 1.98 -17.62 -14.45
C ARG A 148 1.28 -16.65 -15.38
N GLU A 149 0.04 -16.95 -15.75
CA GLU A 149 -0.71 -16.15 -16.71
C GLU A 149 -1.14 -14.79 -16.14
N SER A 150 -1.64 -14.74 -14.89
CA SER A 150 -2.05 -13.48 -14.27
C SER A 150 -0.86 -12.59 -13.93
N VAL A 151 0.27 -13.18 -13.53
CA VAL A 151 1.53 -12.46 -13.33
C VAL A 151 2.05 -11.87 -14.65
N ASP A 152 2.11 -12.66 -15.73
CA ASP A 152 2.54 -12.16 -17.05
C ASP A 152 1.66 -10.99 -17.52
N LEU A 153 0.34 -11.15 -17.38
CA LEU A 153 -0.64 -10.12 -17.74
C LEU A 153 -0.38 -8.79 -17.01
N ILE A 154 -0.17 -8.85 -15.69
CA ILE A 154 0.05 -7.66 -14.87
C ILE A 154 1.45 -7.08 -15.05
N VAL A 155 2.47 -7.91 -15.25
CA VAL A 155 3.82 -7.45 -15.60
C VAL A 155 3.77 -6.63 -16.89
N ARG A 156 3.11 -7.13 -17.95
CA ARG A 156 2.95 -6.40 -19.21
C ARG A 156 2.17 -5.09 -19.02
N TYR A 157 1.08 -5.12 -18.26
CA TYR A 157 0.28 -3.94 -17.94
C TYR A 157 1.11 -2.86 -17.23
N LEU A 158 1.84 -3.22 -16.17
CA LEU A 158 2.66 -2.27 -15.42
C LEU A 158 3.84 -1.75 -16.23
N CYS A 159 4.51 -2.58 -17.02
CA CYS A 159 5.60 -2.14 -17.90
C CYS A 159 5.13 -1.12 -18.93
N ALA A 160 3.90 -1.24 -19.45
CA ALA A 160 3.35 -0.29 -20.41
C ALA A 160 2.88 1.03 -19.78
N PHE A 161 2.37 0.99 -18.55
CA PHE A 161 1.62 2.12 -17.97
C PHE A 161 2.25 2.76 -16.73
N TRP A 162 3.45 2.37 -16.29
CA TRP A 162 4.02 2.88 -15.04
C TRP A 162 4.15 4.41 -14.96
N GLN A 163 4.32 5.13 -16.09
CA GLN A 163 4.36 6.59 -16.13
C GLN A 163 2.99 7.27 -16.22
N ARG A 164 1.90 6.52 -16.36
CA ARG A 164 0.56 7.07 -16.55
C ARG A 164 0.08 7.76 -15.26
N PRO A 165 -0.34 9.03 -15.33
CA PRO A 165 -0.97 9.69 -14.20
C PRO A 165 -2.20 8.91 -13.73
N ASN A 166 -2.30 8.70 -12.43
CA ASN A 166 -3.33 7.88 -11.78
C ASN A 166 -3.55 8.37 -10.35
N PHE A 167 -4.61 7.91 -9.69
CA PHE A 167 -4.89 8.30 -8.31
C PHE A 167 -3.81 7.73 -7.38
N ASP A 168 -3.44 8.45 -6.33
CA ASP A 168 -2.54 7.91 -5.31
C ASP A 168 -3.24 6.84 -4.46
N CYS A 169 -2.52 6.21 -3.51
CA CYS A 169 -3.10 5.21 -2.61
C CYS A 169 -4.19 5.75 -1.67
N TRP A 170 -4.42 7.06 -1.66
CA TRP A 170 -5.46 7.77 -0.93
C TRP A 170 -6.67 8.13 -1.79
N GLU A 171 -6.64 7.71 -3.06
CA GLU A 171 -7.67 7.96 -4.06
C GLU A 171 -7.79 9.45 -4.45
N GLU A 172 -6.67 10.16 -4.42
CA GLU A 172 -6.57 11.59 -4.72
C GLU A 172 -5.66 11.86 -5.93
N ARG A 173 -5.82 13.05 -6.55
CA ARG A 173 -4.87 13.60 -7.54
C ARG A 173 -4.61 12.68 -8.75
N GLY A 174 -5.68 12.18 -9.37
CA GLY A 174 -5.64 11.26 -10.50
C GLY A 174 -4.94 11.77 -11.76
N GLU A 175 -4.66 13.06 -11.83
CA GLU A 175 -3.92 13.73 -12.91
C GLU A 175 -2.41 13.80 -12.67
N GLN A 176 -1.90 13.21 -11.58
CA GLN A 176 -0.52 13.28 -11.14
C GLN A 176 0.16 11.90 -11.12
N VAL A 177 1.47 11.89 -10.95
CA VAL A 177 2.30 10.69 -10.77
C VAL A 177 2.89 10.71 -9.36
N HIS A 178 2.79 9.58 -8.66
CA HIS A 178 3.09 9.49 -7.23
C HIS A 178 4.27 8.55 -7.00
N PRO A 179 5.37 8.99 -6.35
CA PRO A 179 6.52 8.13 -6.09
C PRO A 179 6.18 6.88 -5.26
N SER A 180 5.16 6.90 -4.39
CA SER A 180 4.70 5.71 -3.66
C SER A 180 4.04 4.67 -4.57
N THR A 181 3.27 5.10 -5.57
CA THR A 181 2.75 4.20 -6.63
C THR A 181 3.90 3.62 -7.45
N LEU A 182 4.86 4.44 -7.85
CA LEU A 182 6.05 3.98 -8.58
C LEU A 182 6.89 3.00 -7.76
N ALA A 183 7.04 3.23 -6.45
CA ALA A 183 7.71 2.30 -5.54
C ALA A 183 7.01 0.94 -5.50
N SER A 184 5.67 0.94 -5.49
CA SER A 184 4.87 -0.29 -5.50
C SER A 184 5.06 -1.08 -6.80
N ILE A 185 5.09 -0.39 -7.94
CA ILE A 185 5.36 -1.02 -9.25
C ILE A 185 6.78 -1.58 -9.28
N TYR A 186 7.77 -0.77 -8.90
CA TYR A 186 9.17 -1.21 -8.80
C TYR A 186 9.32 -2.44 -7.90
N GLY A 187 8.72 -2.41 -6.71
CA GLY A 187 8.79 -3.49 -5.74
C GLY A 187 8.18 -4.78 -6.27
N GLY A 188 7.03 -4.68 -6.95
CA GLY A 188 6.39 -5.81 -7.61
C GLY A 188 7.24 -6.42 -8.72
N LEU A 189 7.70 -5.59 -9.66
CA LEU A 189 8.49 -6.04 -10.80
C LEU A 189 9.85 -6.62 -10.38
N SER A 190 10.55 -5.96 -9.45
CA SER A 190 11.84 -6.44 -8.94
C SER A 190 11.71 -7.74 -8.13
N SER A 191 10.63 -7.90 -7.37
CA SER A 191 10.42 -9.10 -6.55
C SER A 191 10.00 -10.32 -7.36
N ILE A 192 9.25 -10.12 -8.46
CA ILE A 192 8.81 -11.21 -9.33
C ILE A 192 9.89 -11.62 -10.35
N GLN A 193 10.80 -10.71 -10.70
CA GLN A 193 11.85 -10.95 -11.70
C GLN A 193 12.66 -12.24 -11.46
N PRO A 194 13.08 -12.62 -10.23
CA PRO A 194 13.79 -13.87 -10.02
C PRO A 194 12.93 -15.13 -10.26
N LEU A 195 11.60 -14.99 -10.25
CA LEU A 195 10.63 -16.07 -10.39
C LEU A 195 10.12 -16.23 -11.83
N ILE A 196 10.39 -15.26 -12.71
CA ILE A 196 9.96 -15.26 -14.11
C ILE A 196 11.12 -14.91 -15.06
N ALA A 197 11.21 -15.56 -16.21
CA ALA A 197 12.29 -15.35 -17.17
C ALA A 197 12.03 -14.15 -18.10
N ASP A 198 11.82 -12.95 -17.56
CA ASP A 198 11.68 -11.70 -18.34
C ASP A 198 12.87 -10.77 -18.13
N GLY A 199 13.73 -10.68 -19.14
CA GLY A 199 14.96 -9.86 -19.11
C GLY A 199 14.71 -8.35 -19.11
N ARG A 200 13.51 -7.88 -19.48
CA ARG A 200 13.19 -6.44 -19.58
C ARG A 200 13.00 -5.78 -18.22
N LEU A 201 12.67 -6.56 -17.19
CA LEU A 201 12.29 -6.03 -15.88
C LEU A 201 13.41 -5.23 -15.21
N GLY A 202 14.66 -5.64 -15.40
CA GLY A 202 15.80 -4.90 -14.85
C GLY A 202 15.89 -3.48 -15.41
N GLU A 203 15.64 -3.31 -16.72
CA GLU A 203 15.66 -2.00 -17.38
C GLU A 203 14.48 -1.14 -16.91
N ILE A 204 13.28 -1.70 -16.82
CA ILE A 204 12.09 -0.97 -16.32
C ILE A 204 12.26 -0.55 -14.86
N CYS A 205 12.74 -1.44 -13.99
CA CYS A 205 13.03 -1.10 -12.59
C CYS A 205 14.08 0.01 -12.47
N SER A 206 15.12 -0.02 -13.32
CA SER A 206 16.14 1.05 -13.35
C SER A 206 15.52 2.37 -13.80
N ALA A 207 14.71 2.35 -14.86
CA ALA A 207 14.01 3.53 -15.37
C ALA A 207 13.06 4.15 -14.33
N ILE A 208 12.29 3.34 -13.59
CA ILE A 208 11.42 3.84 -12.52
C ILE A 208 12.25 4.53 -11.43
N ARG A 209 13.35 3.90 -11.01
CA ARG A 209 14.23 4.44 -9.97
C ARG A 209 14.86 5.77 -10.40
N GLU A 210 15.42 5.82 -11.60
CA GLU A 210 16.02 7.04 -12.18
C GLU A 210 14.97 8.14 -12.32
N PHE A 211 13.78 7.81 -12.81
CA PHE A 211 12.68 8.75 -12.96
C PHE A 211 12.27 9.41 -11.63
N ILE A 212 12.18 8.66 -10.53
CA ILE A 212 11.92 9.23 -9.21
C ILE A 212 13.05 10.18 -8.80
N LEU A 213 14.31 9.78 -8.99
CA LEU A 213 15.47 10.58 -8.59
C LEU A 213 15.62 11.86 -9.41
N ASP A 214 15.26 11.83 -10.69
CA ASP A 214 15.38 12.96 -11.60
C ASP A 214 14.26 13.99 -11.41
N TYR A 215 13.04 13.54 -11.12
CA TYR A 215 11.85 14.41 -11.15
C TYR A 215 11.18 14.64 -9.79
N ALA A 216 11.31 13.71 -8.84
CA ALA A 216 10.57 13.74 -7.58
C ALA A 216 11.42 14.11 -6.36
N VAL A 217 12.72 14.35 -6.52
CA VAL A 217 13.57 14.88 -5.44
C VAL A 217 13.37 16.39 -5.34
N HIS A 218 12.95 16.86 -4.17
CA HIS A 218 12.82 18.29 -3.90
C HIS A 218 14.18 18.99 -4.05
N PRO A 219 14.30 20.04 -4.88
CA PRO A 219 15.61 20.59 -5.27
C PRO A 219 16.42 21.18 -4.11
N THR A 220 15.75 21.73 -3.10
CA THR A 220 16.41 22.29 -1.90
C THR A 220 16.36 21.38 -0.68
N GLY A 221 15.20 20.75 -0.41
CA GLY A 221 15.00 19.85 0.73
C GLY A 221 15.63 18.46 0.58
N GLY A 222 15.91 18.02 -0.65
CA GLY A 222 16.48 16.70 -0.93
C GLY A 222 15.56 15.50 -0.64
N HIS A 223 14.39 15.72 -0.03
CA HIS A 223 13.38 14.69 0.19
C HIS A 223 12.62 14.37 -1.10
N ILE A 224 12.06 13.17 -1.17
CA ILE A 224 11.12 12.80 -2.23
C ILE A 224 9.77 13.45 -1.94
N VAL A 225 9.16 14.07 -2.94
CA VAL A 225 7.89 14.77 -2.82
C VAL A 225 6.70 13.81 -3.00
N LYS A 226 5.51 14.19 -2.52
CA LYS A 226 4.29 13.38 -2.64
C LYS A 226 3.91 13.10 -4.09
N SER A 227 4.03 14.10 -4.98
CA SER A 227 3.60 13.95 -6.37
C SER A 227 4.26 14.92 -7.34
N ILE A 228 4.35 14.47 -8.57
CA ILE A 228 4.82 15.21 -9.74
C ILE A 228 3.76 15.16 -10.85
N ARG A 229 3.85 16.02 -11.84
CA ARG A 229 2.94 16.01 -13.00
C ARG A 229 3.68 16.25 -14.31
N PRO A 230 3.19 15.71 -15.44
CA PRO A 230 3.72 16.07 -16.75
C PRO A 230 3.59 17.57 -17.00
N THR A 231 4.61 18.14 -17.63
CA THR A 231 4.57 19.51 -18.18
C THR A 231 3.93 19.49 -19.56
N SER A 232 3.51 20.66 -20.07
CA SER A 232 2.82 20.79 -21.36
C SER A 232 3.62 20.34 -22.60
N ASN A 233 4.90 19.98 -22.45
CA ASN A 233 5.76 19.53 -23.54
C ASN A 233 5.99 17.99 -23.53
N ASP A 234 5.09 17.23 -22.88
CA ASP A 234 4.96 15.76 -22.83
C ASP A 234 6.19 14.90 -22.45
N GLU A 235 7.38 15.47 -22.29
CA GLU A 235 8.62 14.73 -21.97
C GLU A 235 9.32 15.21 -20.69
N ARG A 236 8.73 16.12 -19.93
CA ARG A 236 9.28 16.61 -18.65
C ARG A 236 8.22 16.61 -17.56
N TYR A 237 8.67 16.47 -16.32
CA TYR A 237 7.83 16.51 -15.13
C TYR A 237 8.23 17.66 -14.22
N GLU A 238 7.26 18.19 -13.48
CA GLU A 238 7.46 19.17 -12.43
C GLU A 238 6.79 18.72 -11.13
N ILE A 239 7.27 19.26 -10.00
CA ILE A 239 6.70 19.01 -8.68
C ILE A 239 5.28 19.57 -8.62
N ALA A 240 4.31 18.72 -8.31
CA ALA A 240 2.90 19.09 -8.19
C ALA A 240 2.47 19.31 -6.74
N PHE A 241 3.05 18.54 -5.81
CA PHE A 241 2.93 18.71 -4.37
C PHE A 241 4.33 18.52 -3.77
N ASP A 242 4.87 19.56 -3.14
CA ASP A 242 6.27 19.62 -2.67
C ASP A 242 6.52 18.98 -1.30
N GLY A 243 5.47 18.85 -0.48
CA GLY A 243 5.52 18.16 0.80
C GLY A 243 5.66 16.64 0.67
N VAL A 244 5.94 15.99 1.79
CA VAL A 244 6.01 14.52 1.89
C VAL A 244 4.62 13.90 2.13
N ASP A 245 4.54 12.60 1.87
CA ASP A 245 3.43 11.73 2.22
C ASP A 245 3.95 10.52 3.00
N GLY A 246 3.18 10.02 3.98
CA GLY A 246 3.54 8.86 4.79
C GLY A 246 3.75 7.59 3.95
N SER A 247 3.07 7.45 2.81
CA SER A 247 3.26 6.33 1.87
C SER A 247 4.63 6.35 1.19
N LEU A 248 5.40 7.45 1.25
CA LEU A 248 6.77 7.47 0.74
C LEU A 248 7.72 6.56 1.52
N LEU A 249 7.33 6.08 2.71
CA LEU A 249 8.04 5.02 3.42
C LEU A 249 8.15 3.74 2.58
N TRP A 250 7.24 3.52 1.63
CA TRP A 250 7.25 2.40 0.68
C TRP A 250 8.47 2.38 -0.24
N LEU A 251 9.11 3.54 -0.48
CA LEU A 251 10.36 3.58 -1.24
C LEU A 251 11.49 2.83 -0.52
N CYS A 252 11.41 2.67 0.80
CA CYS A 252 12.34 1.89 1.60
C CYS A 252 11.77 0.50 1.91
N GLU A 253 10.76 0.42 2.77
CA GLU A 253 10.12 -0.86 3.13
C GLU A 253 8.70 -0.93 2.59
N PRO A 254 8.28 -2.03 1.94
CA PRO A 254 9.05 -3.24 1.65
C PRO A 254 9.77 -3.22 0.30
N PHE A 255 9.58 -2.19 -0.53
CA PHE A 255 9.94 -2.28 -1.95
C PHE A 255 11.43 -2.09 -2.24
N ASN A 256 12.22 -1.66 -1.25
CA ASN A 256 13.68 -1.55 -1.33
C ASN A 256 14.17 -0.78 -2.57
N LEU A 257 13.42 0.24 -3.01
CA LEU A 257 13.80 1.09 -4.15
C LEU A 257 15.00 1.95 -3.78
N LEU A 258 14.99 2.50 -2.56
CA LEU A 258 16.11 3.20 -1.94
C LEU A 258 16.40 2.57 -0.58
N SER A 259 17.69 2.39 -0.27
CA SER A 259 18.12 2.07 1.09
C SER A 259 17.86 3.25 2.03
N ALA A 260 17.69 2.97 3.33
CA ALA A 260 17.40 4.00 4.33
C ALA A 260 18.51 5.06 4.47
N ASP A 261 19.75 4.72 4.11
CA ASP A 261 20.92 5.61 4.11
C ASP A 261 21.11 6.38 2.80
N HIS A 262 20.33 6.09 1.75
CA HIS A 262 20.35 6.87 0.52
C HIS A 262 19.98 8.33 0.85
N PRO A 263 20.73 9.35 0.39
CA PRO A 263 20.53 10.75 0.81
C PRO A 263 19.08 11.24 0.65
N ALA A 264 18.45 10.92 -0.48
CA ALA A 264 17.05 11.30 -0.72
C ALA A 264 16.06 10.56 0.21
N MET A 265 16.31 9.29 0.53
CA MET A 265 15.45 8.52 1.42
C MET A 265 15.62 8.98 2.87
N ALA A 266 16.86 9.21 3.32
CA ALA A 266 17.15 9.74 4.64
C ALA A 266 16.49 11.11 4.85
N ALA A 267 16.58 12.01 3.86
CA ALA A 267 15.88 13.30 3.88
C ALA A 267 14.36 13.13 3.92
N THR A 268 13.82 12.14 3.20
CA THR A 268 12.38 11.82 3.19
C THR A 268 11.90 11.33 4.56
N ILE A 269 12.61 10.38 5.18
CA ILE A 269 12.28 9.86 6.52
C ILE A 269 12.33 10.98 7.55
N ALA A 270 13.38 11.81 7.52
CA ALA A 270 13.52 12.95 8.43
C ALA A 270 12.37 13.95 8.25
N ARG A 271 11.98 14.23 7.00
CA ARG A 271 10.87 15.15 6.70
C ARG A 271 9.51 14.58 7.10
N ILE A 272 9.27 13.28 6.91
CA ILE A 272 8.06 12.59 7.41
C ILE A 272 7.99 12.67 8.93
N GLN A 273 9.11 12.41 9.63
CA GLN A 273 9.17 12.52 11.08
C GLN A 273 8.89 13.95 11.55
N GLN A 274 9.40 14.96 10.85
CA GLN A 274 9.20 16.37 11.20
C GLN A 274 7.77 16.85 10.94
N ASP A 275 7.21 16.52 9.77
CA ASP A 275 5.98 17.13 9.29
C ASP A 275 4.73 16.30 9.66
N LEU A 276 4.86 14.97 9.68
CA LEU A 276 3.70 14.06 9.73
C LEU A 276 3.57 13.31 11.06
N LYS A 277 4.66 13.16 11.82
CA LYS A 277 4.61 12.52 13.14
C LYS A 277 4.10 13.53 14.16
N SER A 278 3.01 13.19 14.83
CA SER A 278 2.44 14.06 15.85
C SER A 278 3.20 13.97 17.17
N SER A 279 2.87 14.87 18.10
CA SER A 279 3.29 14.76 19.50
C SER A 279 2.70 13.55 20.22
N ASP A 280 1.58 13.03 19.72
CA ASP A 280 0.82 11.94 20.32
C ASP A 280 1.38 10.57 19.90
N GLY A 281 2.24 10.53 18.88
CA GLY A 281 3.03 9.36 18.47
C GLY A 281 2.61 8.74 17.14
N GLY A 282 1.40 9.06 16.65
CA GLY A 282 0.89 8.60 15.37
C GLY A 282 1.48 9.34 14.17
N LEU A 283 1.16 8.85 12.96
CA LEU A 283 1.62 9.41 11.70
C LEU A 283 0.44 9.80 10.81
N ARG A 284 0.43 11.03 10.30
CA ARG A 284 -0.57 11.55 9.37
C ARG A 284 -0.25 11.14 7.92
N ARG A 285 -1.24 11.18 7.01
CA ARG A 285 -1.02 10.88 5.58
C ARG A 285 -0.12 11.93 4.93
N TYR A 286 -0.52 13.20 4.98
CA TYR A 286 0.23 14.36 4.51
C TYR A 286 -0.32 15.63 5.22
N LEU A 287 0.41 16.74 5.18
CA LEU A 287 0.12 17.91 6.04
C LEU A 287 -1.26 18.55 5.84
N SER A 288 -1.74 18.61 4.59
CA SER A 288 -3.01 19.27 4.21
C SER A 288 -4.16 18.27 4.07
N ASP A 289 -4.08 17.12 4.74
CA ASP A 289 -5.12 16.10 4.71
C ASP A 289 -6.35 16.57 5.48
N GLU A 290 -7.52 16.53 4.83
CA GLU A 290 -8.81 16.92 5.39
C GLU A 290 -9.71 15.72 5.70
N TYR A 291 -9.32 14.50 5.31
CA TYR A 291 -10.11 13.29 5.52
C TYR A 291 -10.21 12.99 7.02
N TYR A 292 -11.43 13.00 7.56
CA TYR A 292 -11.67 13.00 9.01
C TYR A 292 -10.79 14.03 9.76
N GLY A 293 -10.58 15.22 9.18
CA GLY A 293 -9.77 16.28 9.80
C GLY A 293 -8.26 16.03 9.81
N GLY A 294 -7.77 15.00 9.09
CA GLY A 294 -6.34 14.72 8.93
C GLY A 294 -5.73 13.92 10.08
N GLY A 295 -6.45 12.86 10.52
CA GLY A 295 -6.10 12.02 11.66
C GLY A 295 -4.75 11.29 11.56
N GLU A 296 -4.39 10.63 12.66
CA GLU A 296 -3.22 9.75 12.75
C GLU A 296 -3.59 8.33 12.34
N TRP A 297 -2.90 7.79 11.33
CA TRP A 297 -3.23 6.50 10.75
C TRP A 297 -2.46 5.37 11.43
N THR A 298 -3.20 4.37 11.91
CA THR A 298 -2.62 3.21 12.61
C THR A 298 -1.61 2.46 11.75
N LEU A 299 -1.96 2.23 10.48
CA LEU A 299 -1.09 1.55 9.53
C LEU A 299 0.18 2.33 9.20
N LEU A 300 0.12 3.67 9.17
CA LEU A 300 1.27 4.52 8.86
C LEU A 300 2.24 4.62 10.04
N ALA A 301 1.73 4.66 11.28
CA ALA A 301 2.58 4.57 12.46
C ALA A 301 3.30 3.21 12.52
N ALA A 302 2.60 2.11 12.23
CA ALA A 302 3.22 0.79 12.13
C ALA A 302 4.30 0.74 11.03
N TRP A 303 4.04 1.37 9.87
CA TRP A 303 5.02 1.47 8.79
C TRP A 303 6.25 2.27 9.16
N TYR A 304 6.06 3.41 9.82
CA TYR A 304 7.15 4.23 10.32
C TYR A 304 8.03 3.44 11.29
N GLY A 305 7.41 2.66 12.18
CA GLY A 305 8.14 1.74 13.05
C GLY A 305 8.96 0.71 12.27
N TRP A 306 8.39 0.14 11.21
CA TRP A 306 9.10 -0.82 10.36
C TRP A 306 10.29 -0.18 9.64
N THR A 307 10.11 0.98 9.04
CA THR A 307 11.20 1.74 8.39
C THR A 307 12.26 2.19 9.41
N SER A 308 11.86 2.53 10.64
CA SER A 308 12.80 2.91 11.71
C SER A 308 13.77 1.79 12.09
N LEU A 309 13.39 0.53 11.90
CA LEU A 309 14.33 -0.59 12.08
C LEU A 309 15.48 -0.56 11.08
N ARG A 310 15.26 -0.02 9.87
CA ARG A 310 16.30 0.09 8.83
C ARG A 310 17.28 1.24 9.07
N THR A 311 16.87 2.26 9.81
CA THR A 311 17.75 3.35 10.24
C THR A 311 18.48 3.03 11.55
N GLY A 312 18.27 1.85 12.13
CA GLY A 312 18.80 1.47 13.44
C GLY A 312 18.08 2.11 14.63
N ALA A 313 16.99 2.83 14.40
CA ALA A 313 16.18 3.50 15.42
C ALA A 313 15.22 2.51 16.11
N MET A 314 15.80 1.55 16.83
CA MET A 314 15.05 0.48 17.51
C MET A 314 14.03 1.01 18.53
N ASP A 315 14.36 2.08 19.26
CA ASP A 315 13.46 2.64 20.26
C ASP A 315 12.27 3.36 19.60
N GLU A 316 12.47 4.01 18.45
CA GLU A 316 11.37 4.58 17.64
C GLU A 316 10.42 3.48 17.15
N ALA A 317 10.96 2.35 16.70
CA ALA A 317 10.14 1.21 16.27
C ALA A 317 9.30 0.64 17.43
N ARG A 318 9.86 0.56 18.64
CA ARG A 318 9.13 0.11 19.84
C ARG A 318 8.04 1.10 20.26
N LEU A 319 8.33 2.40 20.22
CA LEU A 319 7.36 3.45 20.51
C LEU A 319 6.20 3.42 19.51
N ALA A 320 6.49 3.24 18.22
CA ALA A 320 5.47 3.08 17.19
C ALA A 320 4.60 1.84 17.43
N LEU A 321 5.20 0.69 17.78
CA LEU A 321 4.43 -0.52 18.09
C LEU A 321 3.54 -0.32 19.32
N ALA A 322 4.05 0.30 20.39
CA ALA A 322 3.29 0.60 21.59
C ALA A 322 2.10 1.51 21.29
N TRP A 323 2.34 2.60 20.55
CA TRP A 323 1.29 3.52 20.13
C TRP A 323 0.20 2.83 19.30
N VAL A 324 0.58 1.97 18.34
CA VAL A 324 -0.38 1.17 17.55
C VAL A 324 -1.23 0.27 18.44
N MET A 325 -0.61 -0.40 19.43
CA MET A 325 -1.32 -1.26 20.36
C MET A 325 -2.32 -0.49 21.23
N GLU A 326 -2.01 0.75 21.61
CA GLU A 326 -2.89 1.61 22.42
C GLU A 326 -4.16 2.03 21.67
N GLN A 327 -4.16 2.01 20.34
CA GLN A 327 -5.34 2.35 19.54
C GLN A 327 -6.38 1.22 19.47
N ALA A 328 -6.03 0.02 19.94
CA ALA A 328 -6.95 -1.10 19.94
C ALA A 328 -8.07 -0.89 20.97
N ASP A 329 -9.32 -1.08 20.55
CA ASP A 329 -10.45 -1.00 21.49
C ASP A 329 -10.52 -2.20 22.44
N SER A 330 -11.54 -2.26 23.30
CA SER A 330 -11.73 -3.35 24.27
C SER A 330 -11.95 -4.73 23.65
N LEU A 331 -12.26 -4.80 22.35
CA LEU A 331 -12.39 -6.03 21.56
C LEU A 331 -11.11 -6.32 20.76
N GLY A 332 -10.08 -5.49 20.90
CA GLY A 332 -8.83 -5.57 20.18
C GLY A 332 -8.93 -5.15 18.73
N ARG A 333 -9.93 -4.35 18.32
CA ARG A 333 -10.09 -3.84 16.96
C ARG A 333 -9.22 -2.60 16.77
N LEU A 334 -8.42 -2.58 15.70
CA LEU A 334 -7.60 -1.43 15.33
C LEU A 334 -8.34 -0.53 14.33
N PRO A 335 -8.39 0.79 14.56
CA PRO A 335 -9.03 1.73 13.65
C PRO A 335 -8.14 2.03 12.44
N GLU A 336 -8.75 2.59 11.39
CA GLU A 336 -8.04 3.25 10.30
C GLU A 336 -7.17 4.40 10.83
N GLN A 337 -7.80 5.32 11.56
CA GLN A 337 -7.19 6.52 12.07
C GLN A 337 -7.82 6.96 13.39
N VAL A 338 -7.09 7.79 14.13
CA VAL A 338 -7.55 8.43 15.37
C VAL A 338 -7.36 9.96 15.31
N PRO A 339 -8.24 10.74 15.96
CA PRO A 339 -8.04 12.17 16.13
C PRO A 339 -6.73 12.51 16.83
N HIS A 340 -6.14 13.66 16.50
CA HIS A 340 -4.95 14.21 17.17
C HIS A 340 -5.18 15.63 17.68
N THR A 341 -4.28 16.10 18.54
CA THR A 341 -4.39 17.41 19.21
C THR A 341 -4.54 18.63 18.28
N GLN A 342 -4.09 18.55 17.03
CA GLN A 342 -4.14 19.65 16.05
C GLN A 342 -5.17 19.40 14.93
N MET A 343 -6.01 18.38 15.06
CA MET A 343 -7.02 18.02 14.07
C MET A 343 -8.08 19.13 13.91
N ASP A 344 -8.54 19.36 12.69
CA ASP A 344 -9.69 20.25 12.44
C ASP A 344 -10.98 19.57 12.92
N SER A 345 -11.48 20.01 14.08
CA SER A 345 -12.68 19.45 14.70
C SER A 345 -13.96 19.71 13.89
N GLN A 346 -14.03 20.79 13.10
CA GLN A 346 -15.20 21.07 12.26
C GLN A 346 -15.23 20.14 11.05
N LEU A 347 -14.07 19.90 10.42
CA LEU A 347 -13.96 18.93 9.34
C LEU A 347 -14.23 17.51 9.83
N TYR A 348 -13.67 17.12 10.99
CA TYR A 348 -13.95 15.82 11.59
C TYR A 348 -15.45 15.58 11.82
N GLU A 349 -16.14 16.57 12.40
CA GLU A 349 -17.58 16.48 12.66
C GLU A 349 -18.40 16.37 11.36
N ARG A 350 -17.99 17.04 10.28
CA ARG A 350 -18.63 16.90 8.96
C ARG A 350 -18.51 15.47 8.41
N TRP A 351 -17.33 14.86 8.53
CA TRP A 351 -17.14 13.47 8.11
C TRP A 351 -17.96 12.51 8.96
N LEU A 352 -17.99 12.71 10.28
CA LEU A 352 -18.78 11.91 11.21
C LEU A 352 -20.27 11.93 10.86
N GLN A 353 -20.81 13.11 10.54
CA GLN A 353 -22.22 13.27 10.15
C GLN A 353 -22.55 12.61 8.81
N ASN A 354 -21.61 12.62 7.86
CA ASN A 354 -21.83 12.08 6.53
C ASN A 354 -21.66 10.56 6.49
N TRP A 355 -20.56 10.04 7.04
CA TRP A 355 -20.11 8.66 6.83
C TRP A 355 -20.06 7.84 8.12
N GLY A 356 -20.33 8.45 9.28
CA GLY A 356 -20.12 7.82 10.58
C GLY A 356 -18.65 7.83 11.01
N PRO A 357 -18.30 7.15 12.11
CA PRO A 357 -16.93 7.16 12.64
C PRO A 357 -15.94 6.49 11.67
N PRO A 358 -14.62 6.81 11.78
CA PRO A 358 -13.60 6.15 10.98
C PRO A 358 -13.67 4.61 11.02
N ALA A 359 -13.26 3.99 9.93
CA ALA A 359 -13.37 2.55 9.74
C ALA A 359 -12.70 1.75 10.87
N THR A 360 -13.47 0.90 11.57
CA THR A 360 -12.98 0.04 12.65
C THR A 360 -13.75 -1.29 12.69
N PRO A 361 -13.10 -2.47 12.57
CA PRO A 361 -11.66 -2.66 12.38
C PRO A 361 -11.23 -2.41 10.93
N LEU A 362 -10.14 -1.68 10.71
CA LEU A 362 -9.46 -1.68 9.42
C LEU A 362 -8.50 -2.86 9.36
N LEU A 363 -8.73 -3.80 8.43
CA LEU A 363 -7.92 -5.02 8.34
C LEU A 363 -6.46 -4.72 7.95
N TRP A 364 -6.22 -3.64 7.21
CA TRP A 364 -4.88 -3.19 6.89
C TRP A 364 -4.12 -2.68 8.13
N SER A 365 -4.79 -2.00 9.07
CA SER A 365 -4.18 -1.65 10.37
C SER A 365 -3.74 -2.89 11.15
N HIS A 366 -4.58 -3.93 11.17
CA HIS A 366 -4.23 -5.22 11.78
C HIS A 366 -3.03 -5.89 11.08
N ALA A 367 -3.01 -5.86 9.75
CA ALA A 367 -1.89 -6.42 8.99
C ALA A 367 -0.58 -5.70 9.31
N MET A 368 -0.58 -4.37 9.34
CA MET A 368 0.64 -3.62 9.62
C MET A 368 1.11 -3.74 11.07
N PHE A 369 0.19 -3.88 12.03
CA PHE A 369 0.54 -4.28 13.39
C PHE A 369 1.27 -5.64 13.41
N LEU A 370 0.72 -6.65 12.72
CA LEU A 370 1.34 -7.98 12.65
C LEU A 370 2.73 -7.93 12.00
N VAL A 371 2.89 -7.11 10.94
CA VAL A 371 4.18 -6.89 10.29
C VAL A 371 5.19 -6.29 11.25
N LEU A 372 4.90 -5.12 11.84
CA LEU A 372 5.84 -4.46 12.75
C LEU A 372 6.19 -5.35 13.96
N ASN A 373 5.18 -6.00 14.55
CA ASN A 373 5.40 -6.94 15.66
C ASN A 373 6.36 -8.08 15.25
N SER A 374 6.20 -8.65 14.06
CA SER A 374 7.05 -9.74 13.58
C SER A 374 8.48 -9.26 13.28
N GLN A 375 8.65 -8.03 12.78
CA GLN A 375 9.99 -7.48 12.56
C GLN A 375 10.73 -7.17 13.88
N LEU A 376 10.00 -6.86 14.96
CA LEU A 376 10.58 -6.59 16.28
C LEU A 376 10.85 -7.85 17.13
N HIS A 377 10.10 -8.92 16.90
CA HIS A 377 10.03 -10.06 17.82
C HIS A 377 10.03 -11.45 17.16
N GLY A 378 9.97 -11.52 15.83
CA GLY A 378 9.86 -12.75 15.05
C GLY A 378 11.18 -13.42 14.71
#